data_AF-L8WHW4-F1
#
_entry.id   AF-L8WHW4-F1
#
_cell.length_a   1.000
_cell.length_b   1.000
_cell.length_c   1.000
_cell.angle_alpha   90.00
_cell.angle_beta   90.00
_cell.angle_gamma   90.00
#
_symmetry.space_group_name_H-M   'P 1'
#
loop_
_entity.id
_entity.type
_entity.pdbx_description
1 polymer ?
#
loop_
_entity_poly.entity_id
_entity_poly.type
_entity_poly.pdbx_seq_one_letter_code
_entity_poly.pdbx_strand_id
1 'polypeptide(L)'
;MRDGWEEADCEVDFEGEEAYEMLQKDWDRLVNQPKPLTIRSESAVTRIAEIYREFRLEAERTYRGMERRLKLGELVTAIDTEEPQIIELAPEHDHSSDQSESLTIPFPNWTRALNLWTLRQIAEEDISGLVAEQRFMSRRGMIVQELRNWQRSLAACLVRKLETRDHFGLGDLLVCRMPFMPGLRRTHPPEPVELSTAFTADSSQYILDNDIRTLLRADSVFEFYDYPTCYYFPEIVAIVRDKLLPPPSYIPARYSEDDRDDIYSTNPMGLHGVGAHRLGRRAARGLLASLGKQNAAYLEMSGYGRRFVCGRCWVKTPMTWIEMVTHYARNVTYNWNFPITCSLRAEGIECKEEHGGFKSNVIGTRNKTRADEQSEFQVTTRPLVRLLSIDELNSLESEPLSTQFTCGVCDQVADLHNGQGLDGKPIPRPKGSREVMIEHLLDVHNVTQDMHQFKLNECT
;
A
#
# COMPACT_ATOMS: atom_id res chain seq x y z
N MET A 1 41.85 39.68 -30.47
CA MET A 1 40.86 38.89 -31.23
C MET A 1 39.95 39.87 -31.96
N ARG A 2 39.83 39.77 -33.30
CA ARG A 2 38.82 40.52 -34.07
C ARG A 2 37.50 39.76 -33.99
N ASP A 3 36.38 40.48 -34.02
CA ASP A 3 35.04 39.93 -34.31
C ASP A 3 34.42 38.96 -33.27
N GLY A 4 34.53 39.25 -31.96
CA GLY A 4 33.70 38.58 -30.94
C GLY A 4 33.98 37.08 -30.73
N TRP A 5 35.14 36.60 -31.18
CA TRP A 5 35.69 35.28 -30.91
C TRP A 5 36.40 35.27 -29.55
N GLU A 6 36.16 34.22 -28.78
CA GLU A 6 36.83 33.94 -27.50
C GLU A 6 38.05 33.05 -27.72
N GLU A 7 38.98 33.05 -26.78
CA GLU A 7 40.17 32.18 -26.84
C GLU A 7 39.76 30.71 -26.87
N ALA A 8 38.71 30.35 -26.12
CA ALA A 8 38.11 29.02 -26.13
C ALA A 8 37.58 28.61 -27.52
N ASP A 9 37.18 29.54 -28.39
CA ASP A 9 36.70 29.19 -29.73
C ASP A 9 37.84 28.76 -30.68
N CYS A 10 39.10 28.96 -30.28
CA CYS A 10 40.28 28.56 -31.03
C CYS A 10 40.81 27.18 -30.60
N GLU A 11 40.31 26.63 -29.49
CA GLU A 11 40.69 25.34 -28.91
C GLU A 11 39.66 24.27 -29.32
N VAL A 12 39.50 24.06 -30.63
CA VAL A 12 38.48 23.12 -31.16
C VAL A 12 38.76 21.70 -30.69
N ASP A 13 37.84 21.20 -29.87
CA ASP A 13 37.86 19.85 -29.32
C ASP A 13 36.44 19.27 -29.24
N PHE A 14 36.12 18.37 -30.16
CA PHE A 14 34.85 17.63 -30.18
C PHE A 14 34.94 16.27 -29.43
N GLU A 15 35.91 16.08 -28.53
CA GLU A 15 36.18 14.80 -27.86
C GLU A 15 34.91 14.12 -27.31
N GLY A 16 34.73 12.84 -27.70
CA GLY A 16 33.66 11.97 -27.21
C GLY A 16 32.37 11.93 -28.04
N GLU A 17 32.21 12.79 -29.05
CA GLU A 17 30.98 12.86 -29.86
C GLU A 17 31.18 12.28 -31.28
N GLU A 18 30.64 11.08 -31.52
CA GLU A 18 30.73 10.37 -32.80
C GLU A 18 30.23 11.20 -34.00
N ALA A 19 29.26 12.08 -33.77
CA ALA A 19 28.68 12.95 -34.80
C ALA A 19 29.66 14.00 -35.36
N TYR A 20 30.74 14.33 -34.62
CA TYR A 20 31.68 15.40 -34.97
C TYR A 20 33.09 14.90 -35.30
N GLU A 21 33.33 13.58 -35.29
CA GLU A 21 34.65 12.97 -35.54
C GLU A 21 35.26 13.40 -36.90
N MET A 22 34.41 13.57 -37.91
CA MET A 22 34.84 14.04 -39.24
C MET A 22 35.32 15.51 -39.21
N LEU A 23 34.68 16.36 -38.41
CA LEU A 23 35.05 17.77 -38.27
C LEU A 23 36.34 17.91 -37.46
N GLN A 24 36.55 17.09 -36.43
CA GLN A 24 37.80 17.02 -35.68
C GLN A 24 38.98 16.62 -36.60
N LYS A 25 38.79 15.58 -37.42
CA LYS A 25 39.82 15.15 -38.40
C LYS A 25 40.15 16.24 -39.42
N ASP A 26 39.15 16.97 -39.88
CA ASP A 26 39.34 18.08 -40.81
C ASP A 26 40.06 19.27 -40.14
N TRP A 27 39.73 19.58 -38.89
CA TRP A 27 40.44 20.56 -38.07
C TRP A 27 41.92 20.20 -37.90
N ASP A 28 42.22 18.99 -37.44
CA ASP A 28 43.58 18.52 -37.22
C ASP A 28 44.40 18.55 -38.52
N ARG A 29 43.77 18.20 -39.65
CA ARG A 29 44.40 18.30 -40.97
C ARG A 29 44.70 19.74 -41.35
N LEU A 30 43.86 20.71 -41.01
CA LEU A 30 44.06 22.12 -41.34
C LEU A 30 45.14 22.76 -40.46
N VAL A 31 45.14 22.48 -39.16
CA VAL A 31 46.04 23.10 -38.19
C VAL A 31 47.45 22.49 -38.21
N ASN A 32 47.58 21.18 -38.46
CA ASN A 32 48.88 20.49 -38.47
C ASN A 32 49.63 20.54 -39.82
N GLN A 33 49.14 21.31 -40.81
CA GLN A 33 49.81 21.42 -42.10
C GLN A 33 51.13 22.22 -42.00
N PRO A 34 52.24 21.72 -42.58
CA PRO A 34 53.52 22.43 -42.55
C PRO A 34 53.57 23.66 -43.48
N LYS A 35 52.52 23.90 -44.25
CA LYS A 35 52.43 25.00 -45.23
C LYS A 35 51.50 26.10 -44.69
N PRO A 36 51.79 27.38 -44.96
CA PRO A 36 50.92 28.48 -44.57
C PRO A 36 49.53 28.32 -45.19
N LEU A 37 48.50 28.68 -44.42
CA LEU A 37 47.11 28.60 -44.83
C LEU A 37 46.87 29.45 -46.09
N THR A 38 46.17 28.87 -47.06
CA THR A 38 45.60 29.57 -48.21
C THR A 38 44.25 30.19 -47.87
N ILE A 39 43.79 31.17 -48.64
CA ILE A 39 42.46 31.81 -48.49
C ILE A 39 41.32 30.77 -48.41
N ARG A 40 41.43 29.66 -49.14
CA ARG A 40 40.44 28.57 -49.08
C ARG A 40 40.47 27.81 -47.75
N SER A 41 41.66 27.53 -47.21
CA SER A 41 41.79 26.89 -45.90
C SER A 41 41.39 27.83 -44.75
N GLU A 42 41.57 29.15 -44.87
CA GLU A 42 41.08 30.13 -43.89
C GLU A 42 39.54 30.08 -43.75
N SER A 43 38.81 29.95 -44.86
CA SER A 43 37.35 29.79 -44.83
C SER A 43 36.88 28.48 -44.20
N ALA A 44 37.68 27.40 -44.35
CA ALA A 44 37.38 26.11 -43.75
C ALA A 44 37.63 26.11 -42.23
N VAL A 45 38.74 26.72 -41.79
CA VAL A 45 39.05 26.94 -40.37
C VAL A 45 37.94 27.76 -39.70
N THR A 46 37.51 28.85 -40.33
CA THR A 46 36.42 29.69 -39.80
C THR A 46 35.13 28.90 -39.65
N ARG A 47 34.74 28.12 -40.66
CA ARG A 47 33.53 27.29 -40.60
C ARG A 47 33.57 26.25 -39.48
N ILE A 48 34.70 25.57 -39.31
CA ILE A 48 34.83 24.57 -38.24
C ILE A 48 34.79 25.24 -36.87
N ALA A 49 35.45 26.39 -36.71
CA ALA A 49 35.39 27.18 -35.49
C ALA A 49 33.96 27.68 -35.17
N GLU A 50 33.17 28.06 -36.19
CA GLU A 50 31.75 28.45 -36.02
C GLU A 50 30.92 27.27 -35.50
N ILE A 51 31.08 26.09 -36.10
CA ILE A 51 30.38 24.87 -35.66
C ILE A 51 30.81 24.48 -34.24
N TYR A 52 32.11 24.58 -33.94
CA TYR A 52 32.63 24.28 -32.60
C TYR A 52 32.07 25.24 -31.56
N ARG A 53 32.00 26.53 -31.88
CA ARG A 53 31.40 27.55 -30.99
C ARG A 53 29.94 27.24 -30.68
N GLU A 54 29.13 26.88 -31.68
CA GLU A 54 27.74 26.47 -31.47
C GLU A 54 27.64 25.24 -30.57
N PHE A 55 28.46 24.22 -30.83
CA PHE A 55 28.56 23.01 -30.01
C PHE A 55 28.92 23.33 -28.56
N ARG A 56 30.00 24.08 -28.33
CA ARG A 56 30.47 24.50 -26.99
C ARG A 56 29.39 25.27 -26.24
N LEU A 57 28.76 26.26 -26.88
CA LEU A 57 27.72 27.07 -26.24
C LEU A 57 26.49 26.25 -25.85
N GLU A 58 26.11 25.26 -26.65
CA GLU A 58 25.01 24.35 -26.32
C GLU A 58 25.40 23.37 -25.20
N ALA A 59 26.63 22.85 -25.20
CA ALA A 59 27.15 22.03 -24.11
C ALA A 59 27.20 22.81 -22.78
N GLU A 60 27.69 24.05 -22.81
CA GLU A 60 27.68 24.92 -21.65
C GLU A 60 26.26 25.27 -21.17
N ARG A 61 25.32 25.53 -22.09
CA ARG A 61 23.90 25.74 -21.75
C ARG A 61 23.34 24.51 -21.06
N THR A 62 23.63 23.32 -21.58
CA THR A 62 23.21 22.04 -20.99
C THR A 62 23.80 21.86 -19.59
N TYR A 63 25.10 22.14 -19.41
CA TYR A 63 25.78 22.07 -18.12
C TYR A 63 25.19 23.06 -17.11
N ARG A 64 25.01 24.34 -17.49
CA ARG A 64 24.34 25.36 -16.66
C ARG A 64 22.92 24.95 -16.31
N GLY A 65 22.20 24.35 -17.25
CA GLY A 65 20.87 23.77 -17.04
C GLY A 65 20.87 22.68 -15.98
N MET A 66 21.82 21.75 -16.05
CA MET A 66 21.98 20.66 -15.08
C MET A 66 22.35 21.18 -13.69
N GLU A 67 23.39 22.02 -13.58
CA GLU A 67 23.85 22.61 -12.32
C GLU A 67 22.71 23.32 -11.60
N ARG A 68 21.95 24.13 -12.34
CA ARG A 68 20.78 24.83 -11.80
C ARG A 68 19.68 23.89 -11.35
N ARG A 69 19.35 22.84 -12.12
CA ARG A 69 18.33 21.86 -11.72
C ARG A 69 18.74 21.14 -10.43
N LEU A 70 20.01 20.77 -10.30
CA LEU A 70 20.56 20.20 -9.07
C LEU A 70 20.41 21.16 -7.90
N LYS A 71 20.85 22.41 -8.07
CA LYS A 71 20.78 23.44 -7.03
C LYS A 71 19.35 23.76 -6.60
N LEU A 72 18.42 23.89 -7.54
CA LEU A 72 16.99 24.04 -7.22
C LEU A 72 16.45 22.79 -6.50
N GLY A 73 16.93 21.60 -6.86
CA GLY A 73 16.55 20.36 -6.21
C GLY A 73 17.03 20.26 -4.76
N GLU A 74 18.24 20.72 -4.47
CA GLU A 74 18.76 20.87 -3.11
C GLU A 74 17.89 21.82 -2.28
N LEU A 75 17.52 22.97 -2.85
CA LEU A 75 16.65 23.94 -2.17
C LEU A 75 15.24 23.40 -1.90
N VAL A 76 14.67 22.63 -2.83
CA VAL A 76 13.38 21.94 -2.60
C VAL A 76 13.50 20.90 -1.49
N THR A 77 14.60 20.13 -1.49
CA THR A 77 14.85 19.12 -0.45
C THR A 77 15.04 19.78 0.92
N ALA A 78 15.68 20.95 0.96
CA ALA A 78 15.84 21.73 2.19
C ALA A 78 14.48 22.13 2.78
N ILE A 79 13.49 22.51 1.96
CA ILE A 79 12.12 22.82 2.43
C ILE A 79 11.50 21.62 3.16
N ASP A 80 11.65 20.40 2.61
CA ASP A 80 11.13 19.18 3.24
C ASP A 80 11.76 18.93 4.61
N THR A 81 13.08 19.19 4.73
CA THR A 81 13.82 18.99 5.98
C THR A 81 13.58 20.09 7.02
N GLU A 82 13.34 21.33 6.60
CA GLU A 82 13.12 22.48 7.50
C GLU A 82 11.70 22.50 8.08
N GLU A 83 10.70 22.15 7.27
CA GLU A 83 9.29 22.25 7.62
C GLU A 83 8.51 20.94 7.33
N PRO A 84 8.94 19.80 7.92
CA PRO A 84 8.28 18.53 7.68
C PRO A 84 6.87 18.55 8.26
N GLN A 85 5.92 17.99 7.50
CA GLN A 85 4.55 17.83 7.99
C GLN A 85 4.40 16.47 8.67
N ILE A 86 4.57 16.49 10.00
CA ILE A 86 4.51 15.29 10.83
C ILE A 86 3.15 15.25 11.54
N ILE A 87 2.52 14.08 11.53
CA ILE A 87 1.29 13.78 12.25
C ILE A 87 1.64 12.82 13.39
N GLU A 88 1.31 13.20 14.62
CA GLU A 88 1.64 12.47 15.84
C GLU A 88 0.40 12.22 16.70
N LEU A 89 0.37 11.07 17.35
CA LEU A 89 -0.66 10.72 18.32
C LEU A 89 -0.50 11.53 19.62
N ALA A 90 -1.62 11.84 20.27
CA ALA A 90 -1.59 12.43 21.59
C ALA A 90 -1.02 11.43 22.63
N PRO A 91 -0.29 11.90 23.65
CA PRO A 91 0.41 11.06 24.63
C PRO A 91 -0.48 10.20 25.52
N GLU A 92 -1.80 10.33 25.44
CA GLU A 92 -2.79 9.61 26.26
C GLU A 92 -3.00 8.13 25.86
N HIS A 93 -2.27 7.64 24.86
CA HIS A 93 -2.42 6.28 24.35
C HIS A 93 -1.41 5.34 25.01
N ASP A 94 -1.89 4.21 25.55
CA ASP A 94 -1.09 3.11 26.12
C ASP A 94 -0.22 2.44 25.04
N HIS A 95 0.83 3.13 24.62
CA HIS A 95 1.84 2.61 23.72
C HIS A 95 2.84 1.76 24.52
N SER A 96 3.10 0.54 24.04
CA SER A 96 4.13 -0.32 24.63
C SER A 96 5.54 0.02 24.14
N SER A 97 5.67 1.08 23.34
CA SER A 97 6.90 1.51 22.68
C SER A 97 7.23 2.92 23.15
N ASP A 98 8.46 3.13 23.62
CA ASP A 98 9.02 4.46 23.95
C ASP A 98 9.15 5.39 22.72
N GLN A 99 8.75 4.93 21.52
CA GLN A 99 8.74 5.74 20.31
C GLN A 99 7.31 6.16 19.99
N SER A 100 7.05 7.47 20.09
CA SER A 100 5.84 8.10 19.53
C SER A 100 5.76 7.76 18.05
N GLU A 101 4.74 7.00 17.65
CA GLU A 101 4.51 6.75 16.24
C GLU A 101 4.10 8.06 15.56
N SER A 102 4.83 8.41 14.52
CA SER A 102 4.62 9.61 13.73
C SER A 102 4.56 9.29 12.25
N LEU A 103 3.76 10.04 11.51
CA LEU A 103 3.63 9.91 10.05
C LEU A 103 4.01 11.22 9.38
N THR A 104 4.98 11.15 8.48
CA THR A 104 5.34 12.29 7.63
C THR A 104 4.47 12.30 6.38
N ILE A 105 3.72 13.38 6.16
CA ILE A 105 2.95 13.57 4.93
C ILE A 105 3.92 13.61 3.74
N PRO A 106 3.64 12.88 2.64
CA PRO A 106 4.57 12.79 1.52
C PRO A 106 4.91 14.16 0.92
N PHE A 107 6.18 14.37 0.60
CA PHE A 107 6.69 15.58 -0.04
C PHE A 107 7.26 15.26 -1.43
N PRO A 108 6.93 15.98 -2.52
CA PRO A 108 7.37 15.60 -3.87
C PRO A 108 8.88 15.48 -3.96
N ASN A 109 9.38 14.42 -4.62
CA ASN A 109 10.80 14.34 -4.93
C ASN A 109 11.19 15.56 -5.78
N TRP A 110 12.45 15.99 -5.68
CA TRP A 110 12.88 17.22 -6.31
C TRP A 110 12.66 17.20 -7.83
N THR A 111 12.81 16.04 -8.49
CA THR A 111 12.55 15.90 -9.93
C THR A 111 11.09 16.18 -10.30
N ARG A 112 10.10 15.72 -9.51
CA ARG A 112 8.69 16.08 -9.73
C ARG A 112 8.38 17.50 -9.28
N ALA A 113 9.01 17.98 -8.21
CA ALA A 113 8.83 19.35 -7.77
C ALA A 113 9.29 20.35 -8.84
N LEU A 114 10.37 20.06 -9.56
CA LEU A 114 10.83 20.89 -10.69
C LEU A 114 9.84 20.97 -11.85
N ASN A 115 8.86 20.06 -11.93
CA ASN A 115 7.78 20.14 -12.92
C ASN A 115 6.62 21.03 -12.47
N LEU A 116 6.62 21.52 -11.22
CA LEU A 116 5.68 22.54 -10.76
C LEU A 116 5.94 23.86 -11.50
N TRP A 117 4.88 24.58 -11.84
CA TRP A 117 4.94 25.70 -12.77
C TRP A 117 5.98 26.75 -12.38
N THR A 118 6.03 27.16 -11.10
CA THR A 118 6.97 28.19 -10.65
C THR A 118 8.44 27.72 -10.75
N LEU A 119 8.71 26.47 -10.37
CA LEU A 119 10.06 25.89 -10.40
C LEU A 119 10.51 25.58 -11.83
N ARG A 120 9.59 25.09 -12.66
CA ARG A 120 9.82 24.78 -14.07
C ARG A 120 10.31 26.00 -14.84
N GLN A 121 9.67 27.16 -14.64
CA GLN A 121 10.13 28.42 -15.24
C GLN A 121 11.58 28.74 -14.89
N ILE A 122 11.93 28.67 -13.60
CA ILE A 122 13.29 28.97 -13.15
C ILE A 122 14.28 27.94 -13.71
N ALA A 123 13.90 26.67 -13.79
CA ALA A 123 14.74 25.58 -14.27
C ALA A 123 14.96 25.58 -15.80
N GLU A 124 14.06 26.15 -16.58
CA GLU A 124 14.11 26.14 -18.06
C GLU A 124 14.71 27.41 -18.69
N GLU A 125 14.79 28.55 -17.98
CA GLU A 125 15.40 29.78 -18.52
C GLU A 125 16.89 29.61 -18.85
N ASP A 126 17.63 30.54 -19.48
CA ASP A 126 19.10 30.41 -19.60
C ASP A 126 19.76 31.41 -18.64
N ILE A 127 19.87 31.00 -17.36
CA ILE A 127 20.39 31.83 -16.27
C ILE A 127 21.38 31.03 -15.42
N SER A 128 22.31 31.73 -14.76
CA SER A 128 23.28 31.09 -13.86
C SER A 128 22.61 30.51 -12.61
N GLY A 129 23.26 29.52 -11.98
CA GLY A 129 22.76 28.89 -10.75
C GLY A 129 22.54 29.87 -9.59
N LEU A 130 23.40 30.90 -9.47
CA LEU A 130 23.25 31.94 -8.45
C LEU A 130 21.98 32.79 -8.67
N VAL A 131 21.71 33.18 -9.92
CA VAL A 131 20.51 33.96 -10.26
C VAL A 131 19.25 33.11 -10.07
N ALA A 132 19.32 31.82 -10.40
CA ALA A 132 18.23 30.88 -10.16
C ALA A 132 17.91 30.71 -8.67
N GLU A 133 18.92 30.59 -7.82
CA GLU A 133 18.76 30.54 -6.36
C GLU A 133 18.11 31.83 -5.82
N GLN A 134 18.59 33.01 -6.24
CA GLN A 134 17.99 34.27 -5.83
C GLN A 134 16.51 34.36 -6.23
N ARG A 135 16.17 33.90 -7.44
CA ARG A 135 14.77 33.84 -7.89
C ARG A 135 13.95 32.84 -7.11
N PHE A 136 14.49 31.67 -6.80
CA PHE A 136 13.86 30.70 -5.93
C PHE A 136 13.52 31.34 -4.58
N MET A 137 14.50 31.99 -3.93
CA MET A 137 14.30 32.64 -2.63
C MET A 137 13.26 33.76 -2.70
N SER A 138 13.29 34.58 -3.76
CA SER A 138 12.30 35.64 -3.98
C SER A 138 10.86 35.10 -4.15
N ARG A 139 10.71 33.85 -4.58
CA ARG A 139 9.43 33.17 -4.81
C ARG A 139 9.15 32.04 -3.81
N ARG A 140 9.94 31.88 -2.74
CA ARG A 140 9.86 30.74 -1.80
C ARG A 140 8.43 30.50 -1.31
N GLY A 141 7.72 31.56 -0.91
CA GLY A 141 6.34 31.45 -0.42
C GLY A 141 5.36 30.88 -1.45
N MET A 142 5.49 31.26 -2.73
CA MET A 142 4.67 30.70 -3.81
C MET A 142 5.00 29.23 -4.07
N ILE A 143 6.30 28.89 -4.06
CA ILE A 143 6.78 27.51 -4.25
C ILE A 143 6.27 26.60 -3.13
N VAL A 144 6.40 27.03 -1.87
CA VAL A 144 5.85 26.31 -0.71
C VAL A 144 4.35 26.10 -0.89
N GLN A 145 3.61 27.13 -1.30
CA GLN A 145 2.17 27.01 -1.54
C GLN A 145 1.83 26.02 -2.67
N GLU A 146 2.59 26.00 -3.77
CA GLU A 146 2.44 25.00 -4.85
C GLU A 146 2.71 23.58 -4.35
N LEU A 147 3.73 23.39 -3.52
CA LEU A 147 4.03 22.09 -2.88
C LEU A 147 2.88 21.64 -1.96
N ARG A 148 2.29 22.55 -1.18
CA ARG A 148 1.10 22.25 -0.36
C ARG A 148 -0.12 21.92 -1.23
N ASN A 149 -0.31 22.63 -2.35
CA ASN A 149 -1.38 22.33 -3.31
C ASN A 149 -1.20 20.93 -3.93
N TRP A 150 0.05 20.55 -4.22
CA TRP A 150 0.39 19.22 -4.70
C TRP A 150 0.04 18.15 -3.65
N GLN A 151 0.35 18.36 -2.37
CA GLN A 151 -0.01 17.44 -1.28
C GLN A 151 -1.53 17.25 -1.16
N ARG A 152 -2.31 18.34 -1.21
CA ARG A 152 -3.78 18.27 -1.20
C ARG A 152 -4.32 17.52 -2.42
N SER A 153 -3.73 17.76 -3.59
CA SER A 153 -4.10 17.04 -4.82
C SER A 153 -3.80 15.55 -4.72
N LEU A 154 -2.70 15.17 -4.04
CA LEU A 154 -2.34 13.78 -3.76
C LEU A 154 -3.37 13.11 -2.89
N ALA A 155 -3.74 13.77 -1.79
CA ALA A 155 -4.73 13.27 -0.86
C ALA A 155 -6.06 13.02 -1.57
N ALA A 156 -6.56 14.03 -2.29
CA ALA A 156 -7.78 13.94 -3.08
C ALA A 156 -7.73 12.80 -4.12
N CYS A 157 -6.60 12.60 -4.79
CA CYS A 157 -6.45 11.51 -5.75
C CYS A 157 -6.55 10.14 -5.07
N LEU A 158 -5.88 9.95 -3.93
CA LEU A 158 -5.92 8.69 -3.18
C LEU A 158 -7.32 8.43 -2.60
N VAL A 159 -8.01 9.45 -2.09
CA VAL A 159 -9.40 9.32 -1.63
C VAL A 159 -10.31 8.91 -2.78
N ARG A 160 -10.19 9.54 -3.96
CA ARG A 160 -10.94 9.10 -5.14
C ARG A 160 -10.68 7.64 -5.50
N LYS A 161 -9.45 7.13 -5.31
CA LYS A 161 -9.15 5.69 -5.51
C LYS A 161 -9.88 4.80 -4.50
N LEU A 162 -10.05 5.26 -3.25
CA LEU A 162 -10.86 4.60 -2.23
C LEU A 162 -12.37 4.65 -2.54
N GLU A 163 -12.84 5.69 -3.21
CA GLU A 163 -14.25 5.87 -3.57
C GLU A 163 -14.66 5.17 -4.87
N THR A 164 -13.73 4.98 -5.81
CA THR A 164 -14.05 4.40 -7.12
C THR A 164 -14.73 3.04 -6.97
N ARG A 165 -16.03 3.07 -7.31
CA ARG A 165 -17.07 2.08 -7.07
C ARG A 165 -16.66 0.63 -7.35
N ASP A 166 -17.13 -0.21 -6.43
CA ASP A 166 -17.79 -1.53 -6.57
C ASP A 166 -18.44 -1.79 -7.96
N HIS A 167 -17.70 -1.74 -9.07
CA HIS A 167 -18.03 -2.58 -10.20
C HIS A 167 -17.72 -3.99 -9.73
N PHE A 168 -18.77 -4.66 -9.23
CA PHE A 168 -18.75 -6.07 -8.89
C PHE A 168 -18.38 -6.82 -10.18
N GLY A 169 -17.12 -7.22 -10.29
CA GLY A 169 -16.78 -8.27 -11.24
C GLY A 169 -17.53 -9.54 -10.82
N LEU A 170 -17.84 -10.41 -11.77
CA LEU A 170 -18.52 -11.68 -11.49
C LEU A 170 -17.83 -12.50 -10.37
N GLY A 171 -16.50 -12.31 -10.19
CA GLY A 171 -15.72 -12.88 -9.09
C GLY A 171 -16.10 -12.39 -7.69
N ASP A 172 -16.56 -11.14 -7.52
CA ASP A 172 -16.96 -10.58 -6.22
C ASP A 172 -18.32 -11.13 -5.72
N LEU A 173 -19.16 -11.63 -6.64
CA LEU A 173 -20.43 -12.29 -6.29
C LEU A 173 -20.20 -13.64 -5.59
N LEU A 174 -19.05 -14.28 -5.83
CA LEU A 174 -18.69 -15.56 -5.20
C LEU A 174 -17.97 -15.38 -3.85
N VAL A 175 -17.30 -14.24 -3.63
CA VAL A 175 -16.51 -13.96 -2.42
C VAL A 175 -17.34 -13.31 -1.29
N CYS A 176 -18.57 -12.86 -1.57
CA CYS A 176 -19.44 -12.21 -0.60
C CYS A 176 -20.19 -13.20 0.33
N ARG A 177 -19.45 -13.96 1.15
CA ARG A 177 -19.98 -14.74 2.28
C ARG A 177 -19.21 -14.42 3.56
N MET A 178 -19.24 -13.16 4.01
CA MET A 178 -19.07 -12.84 5.44
C MET A 178 -20.45 -12.52 6.01
N PRO A 179 -20.75 -12.80 7.28
CA PRO A 179 -22.07 -12.57 7.81
C PRO A 179 -22.28 -11.07 7.74
N PHE A 180 -23.27 -10.66 6.95
CA PHE A 180 -23.70 -9.29 6.92
C PHE A 180 -24.25 -8.98 8.32
N MET A 181 -23.49 -8.26 9.14
CA MET A 181 -24.00 -7.77 10.41
C MET A 181 -25.10 -6.74 10.09
N PRO A 182 -26.38 -7.00 10.43
CA PRO A 182 -27.46 -6.07 10.15
C PRO A 182 -27.25 -4.84 11.03
N GLY A 183 -26.74 -3.76 10.43
CA GLY A 183 -26.40 -2.52 11.14
C GLY A 183 -25.51 -1.58 10.33
N LEU A 184 -24.66 -2.13 9.45
CA LEU A 184 -23.93 -1.34 8.44
C LEU A 184 -24.86 -1.02 7.26
N ARG A 185 -25.79 -0.09 7.43
CA ARG A 185 -26.48 0.50 6.27
C ARG A 185 -25.41 1.15 5.37
N ARG A 186 -25.42 0.80 4.09
CA ARG A 186 -24.80 1.60 3.00
C ARG A 186 -25.52 2.95 2.94
N THR A 187 -25.22 3.83 3.87
CA THR A 187 -25.44 5.25 3.68
C THR A 187 -24.26 5.80 2.90
N HIS A 188 -24.55 6.61 1.88
CA HIS A 188 -23.63 7.59 1.32
C HIS A 188 -22.79 8.25 2.44
N PRO A 189 -21.54 8.68 2.17
CA PRO A 189 -20.63 9.08 3.23
C PRO A 189 -21.32 10.12 4.10
N PRO A 190 -21.53 9.82 5.39
CA PRO A 190 -22.07 10.81 6.30
C PRO A 190 -21.01 11.91 6.46
N GLU A 191 -21.43 13.01 7.09
CA GLU A 191 -20.62 14.09 7.65
C GLU A 191 -19.14 13.77 7.92
N PRO A 192 -18.24 14.79 7.87
CA PRO A 192 -16.80 14.61 8.03
C PRO A 192 -16.50 13.62 9.14
N VAL A 193 -15.97 12.44 8.77
CA VAL A 193 -15.79 11.34 9.71
C VAL A 193 -14.78 11.78 10.76
N GLU A 194 -15.25 12.05 11.96
CA GLU A 194 -14.39 12.36 13.09
C GLU A 194 -13.60 11.10 13.46
N LEU A 195 -12.27 11.23 13.44
CA LEU A 195 -11.39 10.17 13.94
C LEU A 195 -11.61 10.05 15.45
N SER A 196 -11.74 8.83 15.94
CA SER A 196 -11.80 8.59 17.38
C SER A 196 -10.45 8.78 18.07
N THR A 197 -9.38 8.93 17.28
CA THR A 197 -8.00 9.10 17.72
C THR A 197 -7.72 10.55 18.09
N ALA A 198 -7.09 10.77 19.24
CA ALA A 198 -6.58 12.08 19.63
C ALA A 198 -5.17 12.30 19.06
N PHE A 199 -4.94 13.48 18.50
CA PHE A 199 -3.65 13.89 17.91
C PHE A 199 -3.07 15.09 18.66
N THR A 200 -1.79 15.35 18.47
CA THR A 200 -1.15 16.56 19.04
C THR A 200 -1.76 17.85 18.47
N ALA A 201 -1.65 18.95 19.22
CA ALA A 201 -2.15 20.26 18.78
C ALA A 201 -1.52 20.68 17.44
N ASP A 202 -0.22 20.41 17.26
CA ASP A 202 0.52 20.74 16.03
C ASP A 202 0.08 19.90 14.83
N SER A 203 -0.39 18.66 15.06
CA SER A 203 -0.94 17.79 14.01
C SER A 203 -2.34 18.20 13.56
N SER A 204 -3.08 18.89 14.43
CA SER A 204 -4.49 19.23 14.20
C SER A 204 -4.67 20.09 12.94
N GLN A 205 -3.71 20.95 12.62
CA GLN A 205 -3.76 21.79 11.42
C GLN A 205 -3.78 20.98 10.11
N TYR A 206 -3.11 19.82 10.08
CA TYR A 206 -3.05 18.95 8.90
C TYR A 206 -4.30 18.06 8.79
N ILE A 207 -4.91 17.76 9.93
CA ILE A 207 -6.10 16.91 10.03
C ILE A 207 -7.39 17.70 9.74
N LEU A 208 -7.31 19.03 9.61
CA LEU A 208 -8.41 19.86 9.10
C LEU A 208 -8.81 19.47 7.67
N ASP A 209 -7.87 18.96 6.87
CA ASP A 209 -8.15 18.44 5.54
C ASP A 209 -8.92 17.11 5.64
N ASN A 210 -10.14 17.09 5.12
CA ASN A 210 -11.01 15.92 5.12
C ASN A 210 -10.42 14.74 4.33
N ASP A 211 -9.64 15.01 3.28
CA ASP A 211 -9.02 13.96 2.48
C ASP A 211 -7.92 13.28 3.28
N ILE A 212 -7.03 14.06 3.92
CA ILE A 212 -6.01 13.53 4.82
C ILE A 212 -6.65 12.75 5.95
N ARG A 213 -7.71 13.29 6.59
CA ARG A 213 -8.44 12.58 7.65
C ARG A 213 -8.99 11.24 7.18
N THR A 214 -9.53 11.20 5.96
CA THR A 214 -10.03 9.95 5.36
C THR A 214 -8.90 8.96 5.14
N LEU A 215 -7.75 9.41 4.62
CA LEU A 215 -6.59 8.56 4.37
C LEU A 215 -5.95 8.01 5.63
N LEU A 216 -6.02 8.76 6.73
CA LEU A 216 -5.50 8.33 8.03
C LEU A 216 -6.34 7.24 8.69
N ARG A 217 -7.54 6.92 8.21
CA ARG A 217 -8.37 5.86 8.82
C ARG A 217 -7.72 4.48 8.69
N ALA A 218 -7.85 3.66 9.73
CA ALA A 218 -7.35 2.29 9.75
C ALA A 218 -8.04 1.34 8.75
N ASP A 219 -9.14 1.76 8.11
CA ASP A 219 -9.80 1.05 7.01
C ASP A 219 -9.57 1.66 5.62
N SER A 220 -8.66 2.63 5.49
CA SER A 220 -8.21 3.19 4.22
C SER A 220 -7.04 2.37 3.65
N VAL A 221 -7.37 1.15 3.23
CA VAL A 221 -6.40 0.17 2.74
C VAL A 221 -6.23 0.25 1.22
N PHE A 222 -4.98 0.31 0.78
CA PHE A 222 -4.55 0.35 -0.60
C PHE A 222 -3.86 -0.94 -1.04
N GLU A 223 -3.87 -1.17 -2.35
CA GLU A 223 -3.08 -2.18 -3.04
C GLU A 223 -2.28 -1.53 -4.17
N PHE A 224 -1.26 -2.22 -4.65
CA PHE A 224 -0.42 -1.80 -5.77
C PHE A 224 -0.34 -2.95 -6.76
N TYR A 225 -0.64 -2.74 -8.05
CA TYR A 225 -0.60 -3.75 -9.13
C TYR A 225 -1.10 -5.16 -8.72
N ASP A 226 -2.25 -5.23 -8.06
CA ASP A 226 -2.89 -6.47 -7.59
C ASP A 226 -2.05 -7.32 -6.62
N TYR A 227 -0.98 -6.76 -6.03
CA TYR A 227 -0.24 -7.44 -4.97
C TYR A 227 -1.16 -7.65 -3.75
N PRO A 228 -1.14 -8.84 -3.12
CA PRO A 228 -2.03 -9.18 -2.00
C PRO A 228 -1.65 -8.46 -0.70
N THR A 229 -0.73 -7.51 -0.74
CA THR A 229 -0.22 -6.76 0.40
C THR A 229 -1.11 -5.54 0.65
N CYS A 230 -1.46 -5.33 1.92
CA CYS A 230 -2.21 -4.16 2.35
C CYS A 230 -1.25 -3.00 2.62
N TYR A 231 -1.52 -1.85 2.02
CA TYR A 231 -0.75 -0.61 2.23
C TYR A 231 -1.65 0.48 2.80
N TYR A 232 -1.04 1.44 3.49
CA TYR A 232 -1.70 2.58 4.11
C TYR A 232 -1.05 3.87 3.66
N PHE A 233 -1.70 4.99 3.97
CA PHE A 233 -1.11 6.30 3.81
C PHE A 233 -0.29 6.63 5.06
N PRO A 234 0.94 7.19 4.91
CA PRO A 234 1.58 7.67 3.69
C PRO A 234 2.42 6.63 2.93
N GLU A 235 2.60 5.43 3.45
CA GLU A 235 3.58 4.43 2.96
C GLU A 235 3.36 4.02 1.50
N ILE A 236 2.10 3.94 1.05
CA ILE A 236 1.77 3.64 -0.34
C ILE A 236 2.42 4.63 -1.32
N VAL A 237 2.58 5.89 -0.91
CA VAL A 237 3.21 6.92 -1.75
C VAL A 237 4.72 6.73 -1.80
N ALA A 238 5.36 6.33 -0.69
CA ALA A 238 6.78 6.02 -0.68
C ALA A 238 7.09 4.82 -1.59
N ILE A 239 6.24 3.78 -1.56
CA ILE A 239 6.38 2.60 -2.44
C ILE A 239 6.30 3.00 -3.91
N VAL A 240 5.31 3.81 -4.28
CA VAL A 240 5.14 4.29 -5.67
C VAL A 240 6.34 5.12 -6.15
N ARG A 241 7.07 5.76 -5.23
CA ARG A 241 8.22 6.61 -5.54
C ARG A 241 9.54 5.87 -5.61
N ASP A 242 9.83 5.07 -4.58
CA ASP A 242 11.14 4.44 -4.39
C ASP A 242 11.20 3.05 -5.02
N LYS A 243 10.03 2.40 -5.16
CA LYS A 243 9.88 1.05 -5.69
C LYS A 243 8.97 1.09 -6.90
N LEU A 244 9.51 1.57 -8.02
CA LEU A 244 9.10 1.02 -9.32
C LEU A 244 9.49 -0.47 -9.31
N LEU A 245 8.73 -1.30 -8.57
CA LEU A 245 8.73 -2.72 -8.84
C LEU A 245 8.32 -2.81 -10.31
N PRO A 246 9.16 -3.36 -11.19
CA PRO A 246 8.73 -3.59 -12.56
C PRO A 246 7.39 -4.33 -12.47
N PRO A 247 6.38 -3.91 -13.26
CA PRO A 247 5.12 -4.62 -13.26
C PRO A 247 5.41 -6.12 -13.45
N PRO A 248 4.72 -7.00 -12.71
CA PRO A 248 4.91 -8.45 -12.84
C PRO A 248 4.95 -8.86 -14.31
N SER A 249 5.82 -9.80 -14.68
CA SER A 249 6.07 -10.18 -16.08
C SER A 249 4.85 -10.64 -16.88
N TYR A 250 3.76 -10.99 -16.19
CA TYR A 250 2.47 -11.36 -16.80
C TYR A 250 1.56 -10.16 -17.10
N ILE A 251 1.81 -9.00 -16.51
CA ILE A 251 1.22 -7.74 -16.94
C ILE A 251 2.06 -7.32 -18.14
N PRO A 252 1.51 -7.30 -19.37
CA PRO A 252 2.26 -6.80 -20.51
C PRO A 252 2.77 -5.43 -20.12
N ALA A 253 4.09 -5.28 -20.04
CA ALA A 253 4.67 -3.97 -19.86
C ALA A 253 4.14 -3.15 -21.02
N ARG A 254 3.22 -2.24 -20.72
CA ARG A 254 2.76 -1.25 -21.68
C ARG A 254 3.91 -0.27 -21.82
N TYR A 255 5.00 -0.74 -22.42
CA TYR A 255 5.91 0.11 -23.15
C TYR A 255 5.11 0.47 -24.40
N SER A 256 4.27 1.49 -24.31
CA SER A 256 3.90 2.13 -25.56
C SER A 256 5.21 2.67 -26.13
N GLU A 257 5.50 2.46 -27.42
CA GLU A 257 6.75 2.99 -28.00
C GLU A 257 6.79 4.53 -28.00
N ASP A 258 5.68 5.18 -27.61
CA ASP A 258 5.60 6.60 -27.22
C ASP A 258 6.29 6.89 -25.86
N ASP A 259 6.59 5.88 -25.04
CA ASP A 259 7.08 6.08 -23.67
C ASP A 259 8.57 6.50 -23.58
N ARG A 260 9.31 6.60 -24.69
CA ARG A 260 10.64 7.23 -24.64
C ARG A 260 10.55 8.74 -24.40
N ASP A 261 9.38 9.34 -24.63
CA ASP A 261 9.05 10.70 -24.18
C ASP A 261 8.18 10.74 -22.90
N ASP A 262 7.67 9.60 -22.39
CA ASP A 262 6.91 9.50 -21.12
C ASP A 262 7.77 9.44 -19.84
N ILE A 263 9.04 9.86 -19.92
CA ILE A 263 9.68 10.45 -18.72
C ILE A 263 8.84 11.65 -18.21
N TYR A 264 7.93 12.18 -19.03
CA TYR A 264 6.91 13.18 -18.73
C TYR A 264 5.47 12.65 -18.68
N SER A 265 5.24 11.36 -18.38
CA SER A 265 3.88 10.81 -18.30
C SER A 265 2.99 11.69 -17.41
N THR A 266 1.91 12.21 -18.00
CA THR A 266 1.23 13.46 -17.68
C THR A 266 0.41 13.43 -16.39
N ASN A 267 0.55 12.39 -15.57
CA ASN A 267 -0.09 12.34 -14.27
C ASN A 267 0.90 12.88 -13.21
N PRO A 268 0.79 14.15 -12.79
CA PRO A 268 1.74 14.81 -11.87
C PRO A 268 1.88 14.08 -10.52
N MET A 269 0.98 13.15 -10.23
CA MET A 269 0.93 12.40 -8.97
C MET A 269 1.59 11.03 -9.07
N GLY A 270 1.76 10.47 -10.28
CA GLY A 270 2.39 9.16 -10.51
C GLY A 270 1.73 7.98 -9.79
N LEU A 271 0.44 8.06 -9.43
CA LEU A 271 -0.30 7.02 -8.70
C LEU A 271 -0.78 5.87 -9.60
N HIS A 272 -0.01 5.53 -10.63
CA HIS A 272 -0.33 4.40 -11.49
C HIS A 272 -0.20 3.10 -10.70
N GLY A 273 -1.10 2.15 -10.91
CA GLY A 273 -1.11 0.86 -10.19
C GLY A 273 -1.67 0.92 -8.77
N VAL A 274 -1.89 2.11 -8.19
CA VAL A 274 -2.53 2.24 -6.88
C VAL A 274 -4.04 2.06 -7.00
N GLY A 275 -4.56 1.12 -6.22
CA GLY A 275 -5.99 0.79 -6.11
C GLY A 275 -6.44 0.68 -4.65
N ALA A 276 -7.74 0.58 -4.45
CA ALA A 276 -8.31 0.29 -3.14
C ALA A 276 -8.34 -1.23 -2.89
N HIS A 277 -7.70 -1.69 -1.82
CA HIS A 277 -7.67 -3.11 -1.48
C HIS A 277 -9.03 -3.56 -0.94
N ARG A 278 -9.90 -4.07 -1.80
CA ARG A 278 -11.31 -4.35 -1.45
C ARG A 278 -11.46 -5.28 -0.24
N LEU A 279 -10.72 -6.39 -0.25
CA LEU A 279 -10.78 -7.39 0.82
C LEU A 279 -10.12 -6.88 2.11
N GLY A 280 -9.02 -6.15 2.00
CA GLY A 280 -8.32 -5.50 3.11
C GLY A 280 -9.21 -4.49 3.81
N ARG A 281 -9.88 -3.62 3.06
CA ARG A 281 -10.83 -2.64 3.62
C ARG A 281 -12.00 -3.32 4.32
N ARG A 282 -12.56 -4.37 3.73
CA ARG A 282 -13.65 -5.14 4.36
C ARG A 282 -13.19 -5.82 5.64
N ALA A 283 -12.01 -6.43 5.63
CA ALA A 283 -11.40 -7.05 6.79
C ALA A 283 -11.16 -6.01 7.89
N ALA A 284 -10.50 -4.89 7.57
CA ALA A 284 -10.23 -3.79 8.49
C ALA A 284 -11.51 -3.28 9.15
N ARG A 285 -12.56 -2.99 8.38
CA ARG A 285 -13.87 -2.56 8.94
C ARG A 285 -14.48 -3.57 9.91
N GLY A 286 -14.44 -4.85 9.56
CA GLY A 286 -14.95 -5.91 10.43
C GLY A 286 -14.16 -6.04 11.74
N LEU A 287 -12.84 -5.93 11.65
CA LEU A 287 -11.92 -5.97 12.79
C LEU A 287 -12.13 -4.75 13.71
N LEU A 288 -12.17 -3.55 13.14
CA LEU A 288 -12.43 -2.30 13.87
C LEU A 288 -13.80 -2.32 14.57
N ALA A 289 -14.83 -2.82 13.90
CA ALA A 289 -16.15 -2.99 14.49
C ALA A 289 -16.12 -3.99 15.68
N SER A 290 -15.38 -5.08 15.56
CA SER A 290 -15.19 -6.06 16.66
C SER A 290 -14.43 -5.48 17.85
N LEU A 291 -13.59 -4.47 17.64
CA LEU A 291 -12.85 -3.76 18.70
C LEU A 291 -13.63 -2.55 19.25
N GLY A 292 -14.78 -2.20 18.67
CA GLY A 292 -15.51 -0.97 19.01
C GLY A 292 -14.81 0.31 18.56
N LYS A 293 -13.87 0.25 17.61
CA LYS A 293 -12.99 1.35 17.16
C LYS A 293 -13.19 1.70 15.68
N GLN A 294 -14.44 1.93 15.26
CA GLN A 294 -14.81 2.04 13.83
C GLN A 294 -14.13 3.19 13.06
N ASN A 295 -13.72 4.25 13.75
CA ASN A 295 -13.08 5.43 13.18
C ASN A 295 -11.64 5.65 13.71
N ALA A 296 -10.98 4.58 14.16
CA ALA A 296 -9.58 4.68 14.58
C ALA A 296 -8.69 5.05 13.39
N ALA A 297 -7.68 5.86 13.66
CA ALA A 297 -6.61 6.13 12.73
C ALA A 297 -5.72 4.88 12.58
N TYR A 298 -5.17 4.69 11.39
CA TYR A 298 -4.16 3.66 11.12
C TYR A 298 -2.97 3.80 12.07
N LEU A 299 -2.52 5.03 12.33
CA LEU A 299 -1.44 5.33 13.27
C LEU A 299 -1.75 4.80 14.68
N GLU A 300 -2.98 4.98 15.17
CA GLU A 300 -3.42 4.42 16.45
C GLU A 300 -3.31 2.89 16.46
N MET A 301 -3.75 2.25 15.38
CA MET A 301 -3.76 0.81 15.26
C MET A 301 -2.36 0.23 15.11
N SER A 302 -1.45 0.93 14.42
CA SER A 302 -0.04 0.60 14.32
C SER A 302 0.66 0.72 15.67
N GLY A 303 0.30 1.73 16.47
CA GLY A 303 0.88 1.99 17.79
C GLY A 303 0.63 0.91 18.84
N TYR A 304 -0.28 -0.03 18.58
CA TYR A 304 -0.42 -1.25 19.37
C TYR A 304 0.62 -2.33 19.02
N GLY A 305 1.41 -2.17 17.96
CA GLY A 305 2.43 -3.12 17.55
C GLY A 305 1.89 -4.53 17.32
N ARG A 306 2.67 -5.53 17.71
CA ARG A 306 2.30 -6.96 17.58
C ARG A 306 1.41 -7.46 18.71
N ARG A 307 0.29 -6.78 18.96
CA ARG A 307 -0.66 -7.15 20.04
C ARG A 307 -1.97 -7.74 19.53
N PHE A 308 -2.17 -7.81 18.21
CA PHE A 308 -3.40 -8.34 17.64
C PHE A 308 -3.32 -9.86 17.49
N VAL A 309 -4.31 -10.56 18.05
CA VAL A 309 -4.43 -12.01 17.92
C VAL A 309 -5.72 -12.37 17.21
N CYS A 310 -5.62 -13.27 16.23
CA CYS A 310 -6.79 -13.76 15.51
C CYS A 310 -7.67 -14.59 16.45
N GLY A 311 -8.93 -14.18 16.61
CA GLY A 311 -9.91 -14.91 17.42
C GLY A 311 -10.33 -16.23 16.79
N ARG A 312 -10.15 -16.37 15.47
CA ARG A 312 -10.58 -17.54 14.67
C ARG A 312 -9.50 -18.61 14.50
N CYS A 313 -8.22 -18.22 14.40
CA CYS A 313 -7.13 -19.18 14.25
C CYS A 313 -6.86 -19.94 15.55
N TRP A 314 -6.46 -21.20 15.42
CA TRP A 314 -5.98 -22.01 16.53
C TRP A 314 -4.65 -21.49 17.08
N VAL A 315 -3.70 -21.20 16.18
CA VAL A 315 -2.42 -20.63 16.55
C VAL A 315 -2.62 -19.14 16.86
N LYS A 316 -2.35 -18.76 18.11
CA LYS A 316 -2.52 -17.40 18.64
C LYS A 316 -1.26 -16.56 18.44
N THR A 317 -0.76 -16.51 17.21
CA THR A 317 0.41 -15.68 16.88
C THR A 317 0.04 -14.20 16.98
N PRO A 318 0.74 -13.40 17.78
CA PRO A 318 0.57 -11.95 17.80
C PRO A 318 1.02 -11.33 16.46
N MET A 319 0.22 -10.40 15.95
CA MET A 319 0.40 -9.75 14.65
C MET A 319 0.29 -8.24 14.80
N THR A 320 0.95 -7.51 13.91
CA THR A 320 0.69 -6.07 13.67
C THR A 320 -0.69 -5.86 13.05
N TRP A 321 -1.16 -4.60 13.03
CA TRP A 321 -2.40 -4.26 12.34
C TRP A 321 -2.38 -4.66 10.86
N ILE A 322 -1.29 -4.36 10.14
CA ILE A 322 -1.13 -4.71 8.71
C ILE A 322 -1.19 -6.22 8.52
N GLU A 323 -0.47 -6.98 9.34
CA GLU A 323 -0.46 -8.45 9.28
C GLU A 323 -1.84 -9.04 9.57
N MET A 324 -2.57 -8.49 10.55
CA MET A 324 -3.93 -8.93 10.90
C MET A 324 -4.91 -8.66 9.76
N VAL A 325 -4.90 -7.45 9.19
CA VAL A 325 -5.76 -7.10 8.05
C VAL A 325 -5.41 -7.95 6.84
N THR A 326 -4.12 -8.13 6.55
CA THR A 326 -3.65 -8.98 5.43
C THR A 326 -4.03 -10.44 5.64
N HIS A 327 -3.92 -10.95 6.87
CA HIS A 327 -4.33 -12.30 7.24
C HIS A 327 -5.80 -12.53 6.94
N TYR A 328 -6.67 -11.63 7.39
CA TYR A 328 -8.09 -11.72 7.08
C TYR A 328 -8.36 -11.51 5.59
N ALA A 329 -7.75 -10.51 4.94
CA ALA A 329 -7.93 -10.20 3.52
C ALA A 329 -7.60 -11.37 2.60
N ARG A 330 -6.46 -12.03 2.84
CA ARG A 330 -6.03 -13.23 2.09
C ARG A 330 -6.91 -14.43 2.36
N ASN A 331 -7.45 -14.52 3.57
CA ASN A 331 -8.27 -15.65 3.96
C ASN A 331 -9.76 -15.43 3.73
N VAL A 332 -10.25 -14.24 3.35
CA VAL A 332 -11.67 -14.03 2.98
C VAL A 332 -12.10 -14.97 1.84
N THR A 333 -11.17 -15.41 1.00
CA THR A 333 -11.39 -16.45 -0.03
C THR A 333 -11.71 -17.83 0.56
N TYR A 334 -11.25 -18.15 1.78
CA TYR A 334 -11.60 -19.35 2.53
C TYR A 334 -12.79 -19.09 3.48
N ASN A 335 -13.89 -18.56 2.93
CA ASN A 335 -15.27 -18.70 3.41
C ASN A 335 -15.42 -18.94 4.94
N TRP A 336 -15.06 -17.96 5.78
CA TRP A 336 -15.06 -18.03 7.26
C TRP A 336 -16.45 -18.02 7.90
N ASN A 337 -17.42 -18.59 7.20
CA ASN A 337 -18.82 -18.32 7.38
C ASN A 337 -19.66 -19.55 7.63
N PHE A 338 -19.19 -20.49 8.46
CA PHE A 338 -20.06 -21.55 8.94
C PHE A 338 -19.85 -21.83 10.43
N PRO A 339 -20.91 -21.76 11.26
CA PRO A 339 -21.04 -22.75 12.31
C PRO A 339 -21.19 -24.11 11.62
N ILE A 340 -20.14 -24.93 11.67
CA ILE A 340 -20.23 -26.33 11.24
C ILE A 340 -20.82 -27.08 12.43
N THR A 341 -22.08 -27.49 12.32
CA THR A 341 -22.65 -28.46 13.25
C THR A 341 -22.24 -29.86 12.75
N CYS A 342 -21.31 -30.48 13.45
CA CYS A 342 -20.93 -31.87 13.23
C CYS A 342 -21.92 -32.78 13.97
N SER A 343 -22.59 -33.67 13.24
CA SER A 343 -23.44 -34.70 13.84
C SER A 343 -22.93 -36.07 13.42
N LEU A 344 -22.81 -37.00 14.38
CA LEU A 344 -22.44 -38.38 14.06
C LEU A 344 -23.64 -39.17 13.56
N ARG A 345 -23.49 -39.82 12.41
CA ARG A 345 -24.40 -40.86 11.91
C ARG A 345 -23.70 -42.21 11.90
N ALA A 346 -24.48 -43.27 11.71
CA ALA A 346 -23.97 -44.64 11.62
C ALA A 346 -22.92 -44.85 10.50
N GLU A 347 -22.92 -43.98 9.48
CA GLU A 347 -22.05 -44.03 8.30
C GLU A 347 -20.86 -43.05 8.36
N GLY A 348 -20.75 -42.24 9.43
CA GLY A 348 -19.64 -41.31 9.67
C GLY A 348 -20.05 -39.93 10.20
N ILE A 349 -19.10 -38.99 10.24
CA ILE A 349 -19.31 -37.61 10.69
C ILE A 349 -19.98 -36.81 9.57
N GLU A 350 -21.22 -36.41 9.78
CA GLU A 350 -21.92 -35.49 8.89
C GLU A 350 -21.73 -34.05 9.38
N CYS A 351 -20.90 -33.30 8.68
CA CYS A 351 -20.78 -31.84 8.82
C CYS A 351 -21.91 -31.18 8.03
N LYS A 352 -22.81 -30.45 8.69
CA LYS A 352 -23.81 -29.61 8.01
C LYS A 352 -23.39 -28.15 8.11
N GLU A 353 -23.36 -27.49 6.96
CA GLU A 353 -23.32 -26.04 6.89
C GLU A 353 -24.69 -25.51 7.29
N GLU A 354 -24.80 -24.89 8.46
CA GLU A 354 -25.98 -24.11 8.81
C GLU A 354 -26.00 -22.84 7.97
N HIS A 355 -26.60 -22.94 6.77
CA HIS A 355 -27.14 -21.76 6.12
C HIS A 355 -28.27 -21.26 7.00
N GLY A 356 -28.07 -20.12 7.67
CA GLY A 356 -29.14 -19.38 8.31
C GLY A 356 -30.22 -19.07 7.26
N GLY A 357 -31.18 -19.98 7.13
CA GLY A 357 -32.29 -19.86 6.22
C GLY A 357 -33.15 -18.71 6.69
N PHE A 358 -33.04 -17.57 6.00
CA PHE A 358 -34.07 -16.55 6.03
C PHE A 358 -35.38 -17.23 5.63
N LYS A 359 -36.24 -17.52 6.61
CA LYS A 359 -37.66 -17.77 6.33
C LYS A 359 -38.19 -16.50 5.69
N SER A 360 -38.48 -16.55 4.40
CA SER A 360 -39.22 -15.50 3.73
C SER A 360 -40.55 -15.35 4.44
N ASN A 361 -40.75 -14.22 5.11
CA ASN A 361 -42.06 -13.87 5.65
C ASN A 361 -42.99 -13.60 4.47
N VAL A 362 -43.72 -14.64 4.08
CA VAL A 362 -44.97 -14.50 3.34
C VAL A 362 -45.92 -13.72 4.24
N ILE A 363 -46.33 -12.55 3.76
CA ILE A 363 -47.38 -11.75 4.37
C ILE A 363 -48.67 -12.58 4.35
N GLY A 364 -49.12 -13.00 5.53
CA GLY A 364 -50.35 -13.77 5.73
C GLY A 364 -50.88 -13.57 7.14
N THR A 365 -52.01 -12.88 7.22
CA THR A 365 -52.75 -12.45 8.42
C THR A 365 -53.18 -13.55 9.39
N ARG A 366 -53.16 -13.18 10.68
CA ARG A 366 -54.07 -13.52 11.80
C ARG A 366 -53.93 -14.86 12.59
N ASN A 367 -53.68 -14.62 13.89
CA ASN A 367 -54.35 -15.18 15.10
C ASN A 367 -53.75 -16.36 15.88
N LYS A 368 -53.20 -15.98 17.05
CA LYS A 368 -53.42 -16.46 18.44
C LYS A 368 -52.90 -17.83 18.92
N THR A 369 -52.19 -17.72 20.06
CA THR A 369 -52.01 -18.67 21.20
C THR A 369 -51.16 -19.92 21.00
N ARG A 370 -49.97 -19.97 21.63
CA ARG A 370 -49.72 -20.67 22.92
C ARG A 370 -48.28 -20.47 23.41
N ALA A 371 -48.08 -20.77 24.69
CA ALA A 371 -46.93 -20.53 25.55
C ALA A 371 -45.73 -21.49 25.34
N ASP A 372 -44.63 -21.07 25.95
CA ASP A 372 -43.44 -21.81 26.41
C ASP A 372 -42.54 -22.50 25.36
N GLU A 373 -41.38 -21.88 25.13
CA GLU A 373 -40.04 -22.43 25.43
C GLU A 373 -38.99 -21.48 24.83
N GLN A 374 -38.50 -20.54 25.64
CA GLN A 374 -37.29 -19.77 25.31
C GLN A 374 -36.08 -20.65 25.60
N SER A 375 -35.66 -21.42 24.59
CA SER A 375 -34.27 -21.87 24.49
C SER A 375 -33.45 -20.70 23.98
N GLU A 376 -32.86 -19.93 24.89
CA GLU A 376 -31.79 -18.98 24.57
C GLU A 376 -30.57 -19.76 24.08
N PHE A 377 -30.49 -20.00 22.78
CA PHE A 377 -29.20 -20.25 22.14
C PHE A 377 -28.39 -18.94 22.18
N GLN A 378 -27.63 -18.75 23.25
CA GLN A 378 -26.53 -17.80 23.27
C GLN A 378 -25.50 -18.26 22.22
N VAL A 379 -25.60 -17.70 21.01
CA VAL A 379 -24.50 -17.76 20.05
C VAL A 379 -23.36 -16.96 20.68
N THR A 380 -22.43 -17.65 21.33
CA THR A 380 -21.18 -17.08 21.82
C THR A 380 -20.33 -16.70 20.61
N THR A 381 -20.59 -15.51 20.06
CA THR A 381 -19.80 -14.94 18.97
C THR A 381 -18.41 -14.62 19.51
N ARG A 382 -17.48 -15.58 19.36
CA ARG A 382 -16.06 -15.33 19.62
C ARG A 382 -15.64 -14.06 18.84
N PRO A 383 -14.98 -13.08 19.50
CA PRO A 383 -14.55 -11.85 18.84
C PRO A 383 -13.61 -12.18 17.68
N LEU A 384 -13.65 -11.39 16.60
CA LEU A 384 -12.80 -11.61 15.41
C LEU A 384 -11.32 -11.41 15.73
N VAL A 385 -11.04 -10.43 16.58
CA VAL A 385 -9.70 -10.06 16.99
C VAL A 385 -9.71 -9.78 18.48
N ARG A 386 -8.63 -10.18 19.14
CA ARG A 386 -8.35 -9.85 20.53
C ARG A 386 -7.10 -9.00 20.56
N LEU A 387 -7.16 -7.88 21.26
CA LEU A 387 -5.99 -7.07 21.57
C LEU A 387 -5.40 -7.56 22.90
N LEU A 388 -4.15 -7.99 22.90
CA LEU A 388 -3.45 -8.43 24.10
C LEU A 388 -3.05 -7.22 24.95
N SER A 389 -3.04 -7.37 26.27
CA SER A 389 -2.26 -6.48 27.16
C SER A 389 -0.76 -6.71 26.99
N ILE A 390 0.06 -5.77 27.48
CA ILE A 390 1.52 -5.89 27.44
C ILE A 390 1.98 -7.12 28.25
N ASP A 391 1.37 -7.33 29.42
CA ASP A 391 1.68 -8.47 30.28
C ASP A 391 1.34 -9.81 29.62
N GLU A 392 0.20 -9.88 28.92
CA GLU A 392 -0.17 -11.09 28.16
C GLU A 392 0.77 -11.35 26.99
N LEU A 393 1.23 -10.31 26.29
CA LEU A 393 2.20 -10.45 25.20
C LEU A 393 3.53 -10.98 25.74
N ASN A 394 4.05 -10.38 26.81
CA ASN A 394 5.29 -10.83 27.46
C ASN A 394 5.18 -12.28 27.94
N SER A 395 4.01 -12.66 28.48
CA SER A 395 3.74 -14.04 28.91
C SER A 395 3.81 -15.01 27.73
N LEU A 396 3.17 -14.69 26.60
CA LEU A 396 3.19 -15.50 25.37
C LEU A 396 4.58 -15.64 24.75
N GLU A 397 5.41 -14.60 24.82
CA GLU A 397 6.79 -14.65 24.32
C GLU A 397 7.73 -15.42 25.26
N SER A 398 7.42 -15.43 26.57
CA SER A 398 8.18 -16.15 27.58
C SER A 398 7.82 -17.64 27.70
N GLU A 399 6.66 -18.06 27.20
CA GLU A 399 6.28 -19.46 27.17
C GLU A 399 7.15 -20.22 26.15
N PRO A 400 7.94 -21.22 26.57
CA PRO A 400 8.68 -22.05 25.62
C PRO A 400 7.67 -22.71 24.69
N LEU A 401 7.85 -22.55 23.37
CA LEU A 401 7.03 -23.20 22.36
C LEU A 401 6.82 -24.66 22.76
N SER A 402 5.57 -25.03 23.07
CA SER A 402 5.27 -26.39 23.49
C SER A 402 5.83 -27.36 22.46
N THR A 403 6.72 -28.25 22.89
CA THR A 403 7.27 -29.32 22.05
C THR A 403 6.20 -30.37 21.72
N GLN A 404 5.02 -30.28 22.36
CA GLN A 404 3.87 -31.13 22.14
C GLN A 404 2.64 -30.29 21.77
N PHE A 405 2.19 -30.45 20.54
CA PHE A 405 0.96 -29.89 20.00
C PHE A 405 -0.17 -30.90 20.17
N THR A 406 -1.40 -30.43 20.37
CA THR A 406 -2.59 -31.29 20.38
C THR A 406 -3.49 -30.96 19.19
N CYS A 407 -4.29 -31.94 18.74
CA CYS A 407 -5.27 -31.69 17.68
C CYS A 407 -6.51 -31.01 18.24
N GLY A 408 -6.64 -29.71 18.03
CA GLY A 408 -7.82 -28.94 18.46
C GLY A 408 -9.15 -29.48 17.91
N VAL A 409 -9.14 -30.09 16.72
CA VAL A 409 -10.33 -30.74 16.13
C VAL A 409 -10.72 -31.99 16.92
N CYS A 410 -9.76 -32.89 17.17
CA CYS A 410 -10.02 -34.10 17.95
C CYS A 410 -10.34 -33.79 19.42
N ASP A 411 -9.71 -32.77 20.00
CA ASP A 411 -10.03 -32.30 21.36
C ASP A 411 -11.46 -31.77 21.44
N GLN A 412 -11.88 -30.95 20.48
CA GLN A 412 -13.23 -30.40 20.44
C GLN A 412 -14.30 -31.49 20.20
N VAL A 413 -14.01 -32.45 19.31
CA VAL A 413 -14.88 -33.63 19.11
C VAL A 413 -14.94 -34.47 20.38
N ALA A 414 -13.81 -34.70 21.05
CA ALA A 414 -13.79 -35.41 22.32
C ALA A 414 -14.58 -34.66 23.39
N ASP A 415 -14.44 -33.34 23.52
CA ASP A 415 -15.15 -32.53 24.52
C ASP A 415 -16.67 -32.51 24.26
N LEU A 416 -17.10 -32.38 23.01
CA LEU A 416 -18.51 -32.44 22.63
C LEU A 416 -19.16 -33.79 22.95
N HIS A 417 -18.36 -34.86 22.99
CA HIS A 417 -18.84 -36.22 23.25
C HIS A 417 -18.41 -36.76 24.61
N ASN A 418 -18.10 -35.90 25.59
CA ASN A 418 -17.67 -36.30 26.94
C ASN A 418 -16.51 -37.33 26.94
N GLY A 419 -15.65 -37.26 25.91
CA GLY A 419 -14.51 -38.12 25.71
C GLY A 419 -14.80 -39.47 25.07
N GLN A 420 -16.04 -39.82 24.73
CA GLN A 420 -16.42 -41.15 24.23
C GLN A 420 -16.94 -41.12 22.79
N GLY A 421 -16.47 -42.05 21.96
CA GLY A 421 -16.98 -42.31 20.62
C GLY A 421 -18.28 -43.13 20.65
N LEU A 422 -18.90 -43.33 19.49
CA LEU A 422 -20.15 -44.10 19.37
C LEU A 422 -20.04 -45.54 19.85
N ASP A 423 -18.84 -46.12 19.79
CA ASP A 423 -18.55 -47.48 20.25
C ASP A 423 -18.22 -47.52 21.76
N GLY A 424 -18.37 -46.41 22.47
CA GLY A 424 -18.02 -46.26 23.88
C GLY A 424 -16.52 -46.19 24.14
N LYS A 425 -15.67 -46.21 23.09
CA LYS A 425 -14.23 -46.08 23.25
C LYS A 425 -13.83 -44.61 23.36
N PRO A 426 -12.75 -44.30 24.08
CA PRO A 426 -12.30 -42.92 24.20
C PRO A 426 -11.87 -42.36 22.84
N ILE A 427 -12.34 -41.15 22.52
CA ILE A 427 -11.93 -40.44 21.31
C ILE A 427 -10.45 -40.08 21.46
N PRO A 428 -9.57 -40.49 20.52
CA PRO A 428 -8.16 -40.20 20.63
C PRO A 428 -7.92 -38.69 20.61
N ARG A 429 -7.11 -38.22 21.57
CA ARG A 429 -6.62 -36.85 21.65
C ARG A 429 -5.13 -36.84 21.29
N PRO A 430 -4.79 -36.88 19.99
CA PRO A 430 -3.41 -37.00 19.56
C PRO A 430 -2.60 -35.80 20.04
N LYS A 431 -1.42 -36.12 20.58
CA LYS A 431 -0.41 -35.15 21.02
C LYS A 431 0.93 -35.54 20.41
N GLY A 432 1.69 -34.58 19.90
CA GLY A 432 2.97 -34.88 19.25
C GLY A 432 3.75 -33.64 18.83
N SER A 433 4.90 -33.85 18.18
CA SER A 433 5.65 -32.75 17.59
C SER A 433 4.85 -32.07 16.47
N ARG A 434 5.33 -30.92 15.99
CA ARG A 434 4.70 -30.18 14.90
C ARG A 434 4.53 -31.05 13.65
N GLU A 435 5.53 -31.87 13.32
CA GLU A 435 5.56 -32.75 12.16
C GLU A 435 4.49 -33.84 12.28
N VAL A 436 4.40 -34.49 13.45
CA VAL A 436 3.36 -35.50 13.75
C VAL A 436 1.96 -34.89 13.65
N MET A 437 1.79 -33.65 14.11
CA MET A 437 0.52 -32.95 14.04
C MET A 437 0.14 -32.51 12.62
N ILE A 438 1.11 -32.16 11.78
CA ILE A 438 0.85 -31.87 10.36
C ILE A 438 0.39 -33.13 9.64
N GLU A 439 1.06 -34.26 9.86
CA GLU A 439 0.66 -35.56 9.28
C GLU A 439 -0.74 -35.96 9.74
N HIS A 440 -1.01 -35.87 11.05
CA HIS A 440 -2.34 -36.15 11.60
C HIS A 440 -3.44 -35.24 11.02
N LEU A 441 -3.17 -33.95 10.82
CA LEU A 441 -4.15 -33.03 10.23
C LEU A 441 -4.40 -33.31 8.74
N LEU A 442 -3.40 -33.81 8.01
CA LEU A 442 -3.58 -34.29 6.63
C LEU A 442 -4.48 -35.53 6.60
N ASP A 443 -4.28 -36.47 7.53
CA ASP A 443 -5.14 -37.66 7.64
C ASP A 443 -6.59 -37.28 7.99
N VAL A 444 -6.78 -36.39 8.96
CA VAL A 444 -8.12 -35.88 9.31
C VAL A 444 -8.76 -35.16 8.11
N HIS A 445 -7.98 -34.38 7.36
CA HIS A 445 -8.48 -33.67 6.18
C HIS A 445 -8.89 -34.64 5.07
N ASN A 446 -8.08 -35.66 4.79
CA ASN A 446 -8.36 -36.68 3.77
C ASN A 446 -9.62 -37.49 4.12
N VAL A 447 -9.79 -37.87 5.40
CA VAL A 447 -11.02 -38.53 5.88
C VAL A 447 -12.25 -37.64 5.67
N THR A 448 -12.13 -36.33 5.93
CA THR A 448 -13.24 -35.40 5.67
C THR A 448 -13.54 -35.19 4.18
N GLN A 449 -12.54 -35.26 3.29
CA GLN A 449 -12.75 -35.16 1.84
C GLN A 449 -13.38 -36.42 1.24
N ASP A 450 -12.97 -37.62 1.68
CA ASP A 450 -13.56 -38.89 1.23
C ASP A 450 -15.04 -38.99 1.63
N MET A 451 -15.40 -38.51 2.83
CA MET A 451 -16.80 -38.41 3.26
C MET A 451 -17.65 -37.46 2.39
N HIS A 452 -17.04 -36.43 1.79
CA HIS A 452 -17.69 -35.54 0.84
C HIS A 452 -17.84 -36.15 -0.56
N GLN A 453 -16.90 -37.00 -1.01
CA GLN A 453 -17.00 -37.71 -2.28
C GLN A 453 -18.04 -38.84 -2.25
N PHE A 454 -18.20 -39.55 -1.13
CA PHE A 454 -19.23 -40.58 -0.98
C PHE A 454 -20.66 -40.02 -1.12
N LYS A 455 -20.91 -38.77 -0.70
CA LYS A 455 -22.22 -38.11 -0.85
C LYS A 455 -22.56 -37.66 -2.28
N LEU A 456 -21.60 -37.63 -3.20
CA LEU A 456 -21.84 -37.24 -4.59
C LEU A 456 -22.14 -38.41 -5.54
N ASN A 457 -21.97 -39.67 -5.08
CA ASN A 457 -22.13 -40.87 -5.92
C ASN A 457 -23.38 -41.73 -5.63
N GLU A 458 -24.27 -41.32 -4.72
CA GLU A 458 -25.55 -41.99 -4.51
C GLU A 458 -26.73 -41.06 -4.81
N CYS A 459 -27.00 -40.87 -6.10
CA CYS A 459 -28.32 -40.50 -6.65
C CYS A 459 -28.35 -40.81 -8.15
N THR A 460 -28.62 -42.07 -8.49
CA THR A 460 -29.40 -42.46 -9.69
C THR A 460 -30.43 -43.49 -9.29
#